data_AF-A0A954MQ07-F1
#
_entry.id   AF-A0A954MQ07-F1
#
_cell.length_a   1.000
_cell.length_b   1.000
_cell.length_c   1.000
_cell.angle_alpha   90.00
_cell.angle_beta   90.00
_cell.angle_gamma   90.00
#
_symmetry.space_group_name_H-M   'P 1'
#
loop_
_entity.id
_entity.type
_entity.pdbx_description
1 polymer ?
#
loop_
_entity_poly.entity_id
_entity_poly.type
_entity_poly.pdbx_seq_one_letter_code
_entity_poly.pdbx_strand_id
1 'polypeptide(L)'
;MTRPRMLPARVVPVAGESLWSFVRRTAVAMGYERVRMISELVAARKGLPPHIDHLRPGPVMERLAELCGSVSADLKTMTVHRYAPQFVLHSADTAPATTCDSRTILRFVDSTRSSVCPQCLQQEPGVELLRWSLRPVLICPDHGCWLRERCPGCHARLSPTRMDLGHCRCGFQLSTAPAERASNALQGLADRLERWLQGQEGPLPECSPAAGFCWLERLAVAVLKTPTWMEAFRNRYRIGSEASDSAIGWLAATELLVEWPGKFEEFLEVFQTVAKHRSCSTGVNRSFGTLLRDAARLEDLGYGLPANTLRTYLIQRYCRGHLTAKVCLFRKRDHQLPTTDRPWLTQTEAARYLRLRSNVVPELLKRGLLTGEMHVAGQRGRSIGLVSRESVELLQRELRSSLTVCQAAQLLGIGRHRILEMIADDLLPRCLRTAKGWSIPSDSVTSWQVFVRSLPLVGNKIDRWITVREATRRFGKSGLTVVRLLRLVRGRKVRAGRTSSELLGQLLVHEECLYAHRGEFEDWQNAATGYPLHRLARELIPGRKLKVTVLHKWIAAGLLAAVHVNGGLRVLQEEVERFRAEYWLADEVCRQLQITRSTLSRRESNGRIVAAYGRRTHAGAGASLFRRDDVERLKVN
;
A
#
# COMPACT_ATOMS: atom_id res chain seq x y z
N MET A 1 -12.87 -70.95 -3.32
CA MET A 1 -12.31 -70.45 -2.05
C MET A 1 -13.34 -69.54 -1.40
N THR A 2 -13.86 -69.94 -0.25
CA THR A 2 -14.75 -69.11 0.60
C THR A 2 -13.98 -67.87 1.07
N ARG A 3 -14.56 -66.68 0.89
CA ARG A 3 -13.91 -65.44 1.35
C ARG A 3 -13.79 -65.48 2.88
N PRO A 4 -12.63 -65.09 3.45
CA PRO A 4 -12.46 -65.08 4.90
C PRO A 4 -13.49 -64.13 5.54
N ARG A 5 -14.15 -64.55 6.62
CA ARG A 5 -15.05 -63.67 7.39
C ARG A 5 -14.28 -62.62 8.20
N MET A 6 -13.10 -62.99 8.71
CA MET A 6 -12.24 -62.10 9.51
C MET A 6 -10.76 -62.34 9.19
N LEU A 7 -9.92 -61.34 9.42
CA LEU A 7 -8.46 -61.45 9.33
C LEU A 7 -7.88 -62.16 10.57
N PRO A 8 -6.87 -63.04 10.40
CA PRO A 8 -6.20 -63.74 11.50
C PRO A 8 -5.54 -62.83 12.54
N ALA A 9 -4.84 -61.78 12.11
CA ALA A 9 -4.25 -60.76 12.98
C ALA A 9 -5.05 -59.46 12.86
N ARG A 10 -5.38 -58.86 14.02
CA ARG A 10 -6.16 -57.63 14.12
C ARG A 10 -5.46 -56.68 15.09
N VAL A 11 -5.42 -55.41 14.71
CA VAL A 11 -4.89 -54.32 15.56
C VAL A 11 -6.06 -53.54 16.13
N VAL A 12 -5.84 -52.89 17.27
CA VAL A 12 -6.84 -52.00 17.89
C VAL A 12 -6.67 -50.59 17.30
N PRO A 13 -7.77 -49.94 16.84
CA PRO A 13 -7.74 -48.55 16.41
C PRO A 13 -7.26 -47.62 17.53
N VAL A 14 -6.42 -46.65 17.19
CA VAL A 14 -6.00 -45.58 18.11
C VAL A 14 -6.87 -44.34 17.92
N ALA A 15 -7.08 -43.57 18.99
CA ALA A 15 -7.84 -42.32 18.92
C ALA A 15 -7.19 -41.33 17.93
N GLY A 16 -7.97 -40.79 16.99
CA GLY A 16 -7.46 -39.85 15.98
C GLY A 16 -6.68 -40.49 14.83
N GLU A 17 -6.48 -41.82 14.84
CA GLU A 17 -5.76 -42.54 13.80
C GLU A 17 -6.48 -42.47 12.43
N SER A 18 -5.69 -42.38 11.35
CA SER A 18 -6.19 -42.46 9.98
C SER A 18 -6.55 -43.89 9.57
N LEU A 19 -7.52 -44.05 8.68
CA LEU A 19 -7.90 -45.36 8.16
C LEU A 19 -6.74 -46.01 7.41
N TRP A 20 -5.90 -45.21 6.73
CA TRP A 20 -4.67 -45.68 6.10
C TRP A 20 -3.69 -46.27 7.12
N SER A 21 -3.48 -45.61 8.26
CA SER A 21 -2.64 -46.12 9.34
C SER A 21 -3.14 -47.45 9.88
N PHE A 22 -4.43 -47.56 10.14
CA PHE A 22 -5.04 -48.77 10.68
C PHE A 22 -4.89 -49.96 9.73
N VAL A 23 -5.17 -49.75 8.44
CA VAL A 23 -5.04 -50.80 7.42
C VAL A 23 -3.57 -51.17 7.20
N ARG A 24 -2.65 -50.20 7.25
CA ARG A 24 -1.20 -50.46 7.21
C ARG A 24 -0.73 -51.28 8.41
N ARG A 25 -1.09 -50.91 9.63
CA ARG A 25 -0.74 -51.67 10.86
C ARG A 25 -1.33 -53.07 10.84
N THR A 26 -2.55 -53.23 10.34
CA THR A 26 -3.16 -54.54 10.10
C THR A 26 -2.35 -55.36 9.10
N ALA A 27 -1.90 -54.75 8.00
CA ALA A 27 -1.06 -55.42 7.00
C ALA A 27 0.28 -55.87 7.59
N VAL A 28 0.93 -55.03 8.39
CA VAL A 28 2.19 -55.37 9.08
C VAL A 28 1.96 -56.51 10.09
N ALA A 29 0.88 -56.48 10.88
CA ALA A 29 0.54 -57.55 11.81
C ALA A 29 0.24 -58.89 11.11
N MET A 30 -0.26 -58.84 9.87
CA MET A 30 -0.47 -60.00 9.00
C MET A 30 0.81 -60.48 8.30
N GLY A 31 1.94 -59.77 8.44
CA GLY A 31 3.19 -60.09 7.75
C GLY A 31 3.22 -59.69 6.26
N TYR A 32 2.33 -58.80 5.81
CA TYR A 32 2.28 -58.36 4.43
C TYR A 32 3.28 -57.23 4.13
N GLU A 33 4.01 -57.36 3.03
CA GLU A 33 4.94 -56.32 2.55
C GLU A 33 4.24 -55.09 1.95
N ARG A 34 2.95 -55.20 1.60
CA ARG A 34 2.20 -54.13 0.92
C ARG A 34 0.74 -54.10 1.37
N VAL A 35 0.22 -52.88 1.59
CA VAL A 35 -1.20 -52.65 1.93
C VAL A 35 -2.18 -53.22 0.89
N ARG A 36 -1.77 -53.26 -0.40
CA ARG A 36 -2.59 -53.78 -1.51
C ARG A 36 -3.10 -55.20 -1.28
N MET A 37 -2.38 -56.03 -0.51
CA MET A 37 -2.80 -57.39 -0.19
C MET A 37 -4.11 -57.41 0.61
N ILE A 38 -4.34 -56.43 1.49
CA ILE A 38 -5.63 -56.26 2.18
C ILE A 38 -6.69 -55.75 1.19
N SER A 39 -6.32 -54.84 0.28
CA SER A 39 -7.24 -54.32 -0.74
C SER A 39 -7.86 -55.40 -1.62
N GLU A 40 -7.11 -56.44 -1.93
CA GLU A 40 -7.56 -57.58 -2.75
C GLU A 40 -8.58 -58.47 -2.02
N LEU A 41 -8.56 -58.49 -0.68
CA LEU A 41 -9.53 -59.23 0.15
C LEU A 41 -10.86 -58.49 0.34
N VAL A 42 -10.85 -57.16 0.20
CA VAL A 42 -12.04 -56.30 0.40
C VAL A 42 -12.91 -56.25 -0.85
N ALA A 43 -12.33 -56.22 -2.06
CA ALA A 43 -13.11 -56.00 -3.28
C ALA A 43 -12.72 -56.92 -4.46
N ALA A 44 -13.71 -57.62 -5.01
CA ALA A 44 -13.52 -58.67 -6.02
C ALA A 44 -13.25 -58.19 -7.45
N ARG A 45 -13.46 -56.88 -7.76
CA ARG A 45 -13.31 -56.34 -9.12
C ARG A 45 -12.83 -54.86 -9.19
N LYS A 46 -12.99 -54.06 -8.14
CA LYS A 46 -12.52 -52.68 -8.05
C LYS A 46 -11.85 -52.51 -6.68
N GLY A 47 -10.53 -52.60 -6.60
CA GLY A 47 -9.78 -52.55 -5.34
C GLY A 47 -10.07 -51.31 -4.48
N LEU A 48 -9.45 -51.23 -3.30
CA LEU A 48 -9.56 -50.05 -2.43
C LEU A 48 -9.16 -48.76 -3.17
N PRO A 49 -9.82 -47.62 -2.88
CA PRO A 49 -9.42 -46.33 -3.43
C PRO A 49 -7.95 -46.04 -3.10
N PRO A 50 -7.23 -45.30 -3.97
CA PRO A 50 -5.83 -44.92 -3.72
C PRO A 50 -5.65 -44.05 -2.46
N HIS A 51 -6.73 -43.42 -2.00
CA HIS A 51 -6.79 -42.65 -0.76
C HIS A 51 -7.88 -43.22 0.14
N ILE A 52 -7.53 -44.23 0.93
CA ILE A 52 -8.52 -44.95 1.76
C ILE A 52 -9.17 -44.04 2.80
N ASP A 53 -8.48 -42.97 3.23
CA ASP A 53 -9.02 -42.00 4.18
C ASP A 53 -10.24 -41.24 3.63
N HIS A 54 -10.49 -41.32 2.31
CA HIS A 54 -11.67 -40.75 1.64
C HIS A 54 -12.80 -41.76 1.44
N LEU A 55 -12.66 -42.98 1.98
CA LEU A 55 -13.63 -44.05 1.79
C LEU A 55 -14.99 -43.66 2.36
N ARG A 56 -16.00 -43.63 1.50
CA ARG A 56 -17.38 -43.33 1.89
C ARG A 56 -18.02 -44.51 2.61
N PRO A 57 -18.97 -44.26 3.53
CA PRO A 57 -19.84 -45.30 4.06
C PRO A 57 -20.53 -46.07 2.93
N GLY A 58 -20.55 -47.40 3.04
CA GLY A 58 -21.13 -48.30 2.05
C GLY A 58 -20.49 -49.69 2.07
N PRO A 59 -20.78 -50.54 1.07
CA PRO A 59 -20.44 -51.97 1.11
C PRO A 59 -18.94 -52.28 1.26
N VAL A 60 -18.08 -51.42 0.71
CA VAL A 60 -16.62 -51.57 0.81
C VAL A 60 -16.14 -51.32 2.25
N MET A 61 -16.68 -50.31 2.92
CA MET A 61 -16.36 -49.99 4.31
C MET A 61 -16.92 -51.05 5.26
N GLU A 62 -18.14 -51.52 5.02
CA GLU A 62 -18.76 -52.61 5.78
C GLU A 62 -17.93 -53.89 5.67
N ARG A 63 -17.47 -54.22 4.46
CA ARG A 63 -16.61 -55.37 4.25
C ARG A 63 -15.25 -55.24 4.94
N LEU A 64 -14.66 -54.05 4.90
CA LEU A 64 -13.40 -53.78 5.61
C LEU A 64 -13.61 -53.88 7.14
N ALA A 65 -14.72 -53.38 7.66
CA ALA A 65 -15.09 -53.48 9.06
C ALA A 65 -15.23 -54.95 9.50
N GLU A 66 -15.96 -55.77 8.71
CA GLU A 66 -16.10 -57.22 8.96
C GLU A 66 -14.75 -57.93 9.02
N LEU A 67 -13.89 -57.68 8.02
CA LEU A 67 -12.55 -58.28 7.94
C LEU A 67 -11.67 -57.89 9.14
N CYS A 68 -11.73 -56.63 9.57
CA CYS A 68 -10.94 -56.13 10.68
C CYS A 68 -11.57 -56.41 12.06
N GLY A 69 -12.79 -56.97 12.12
CA GLY A 69 -13.52 -57.18 13.38
C GLY A 69 -13.93 -55.89 14.08
N SER A 70 -14.27 -54.86 13.32
CA SER A 70 -14.74 -53.55 13.80
C SER A 70 -16.13 -53.24 13.21
N VAL A 71 -16.70 -52.10 13.57
CA VAL A 71 -17.97 -51.59 13.00
C VAL A 71 -17.71 -50.45 12.03
N SER A 72 -18.57 -50.31 11.02
CA SER A 72 -18.42 -49.28 9.98
C SER A 72 -18.43 -47.86 10.54
N ALA A 73 -19.13 -47.64 11.66
CA ALA A 73 -19.13 -46.36 12.37
C ALA A 73 -17.73 -45.97 12.87
N ASP A 74 -16.99 -46.90 13.46
CA ASP A 74 -15.63 -46.66 13.96
C ASP A 74 -14.69 -46.33 12.80
N LEU A 75 -14.72 -47.13 11.73
CA LEU A 75 -13.91 -46.87 10.54
C LEU A 75 -14.23 -45.52 9.91
N LYS A 76 -15.50 -45.10 9.86
CA LYS A 76 -15.89 -43.77 9.39
C LYS A 76 -15.19 -42.67 10.19
N THR A 77 -15.01 -42.85 11.51
CA THR A 77 -14.31 -41.86 12.33
C THR A 77 -12.82 -41.74 11.97
N MET A 78 -12.23 -42.76 11.38
CA MET A 78 -10.84 -42.78 10.90
C MET A 78 -10.70 -42.20 9.48
N THR A 79 -11.81 -41.79 8.86
CA THR A 79 -11.84 -41.13 7.54
C THR A 79 -12.03 -39.62 7.67
N VAL A 80 -11.74 -38.90 6.59
CA VAL A 80 -11.96 -37.44 6.49
C VAL A 80 -13.43 -37.04 6.74
N HIS A 81 -14.37 -37.99 6.65
CA HIS A 81 -15.78 -37.77 6.95
C HIS A 81 -16.05 -37.46 8.43
N ARG A 82 -15.10 -37.75 9.34
CA ARG A 82 -15.15 -37.25 10.73
C ARG A 82 -15.26 -35.73 10.79
N TYR A 83 -14.65 -35.01 9.84
CA TYR A 83 -14.66 -33.54 9.78
C TYR A 83 -15.79 -32.97 8.89
N ALA A 84 -16.75 -33.80 8.46
CA ALA A 84 -17.84 -33.33 7.61
C ALA A 84 -18.67 -32.20 8.25
N PRO A 85 -19.01 -32.25 9.56
CA PRO A 85 -19.71 -31.14 10.22
C PRO A 85 -18.92 -29.83 10.23
N GLN A 86 -17.58 -29.90 10.22
CA GLN A 86 -16.68 -28.75 10.26
C GLN A 86 -16.32 -28.21 8.88
N PHE A 87 -16.43 -29.00 7.80
CA PHE A 87 -15.93 -28.58 6.48
C PHE A 87 -17.01 -28.45 5.40
N VAL A 88 -18.12 -29.18 5.50
CA VAL A 88 -19.16 -29.16 4.47
C VAL A 88 -20.08 -27.99 4.72
N LEU A 89 -19.92 -26.93 3.93
CA LEU A 89 -20.75 -25.74 4.01
C LEU A 89 -22.21 -26.07 3.69
N HIS A 90 -23.10 -25.66 4.59
CA HIS A 90 -24.55 -25.84 4.50
C HIS A 90 -25.26 -24.51 4.77
N SER A 91 -26.59 -24.44 4.66
CA SER A 91 -27.37 -23.26 5.09
C SER A 91 -27.61 -23.32 6.60
N ALA A 92 -27.83 -22.18 7.25
CA ALA A 92 -28.18 -22.11 8.67
C ALA A 92 -29.38 -23.00 9.05
N ASP A 93 -30.36 -23.14 8.15
CA ASP A 93 -31.59 -23.92 8.37
C ASP A 93 -31.43 -25.43 8.10
N THR A 94 -30.24 -25.87 7.69
CA THR A 94 -29.98 -27.27 7.30
C THR A 94 -29.05 -27.95 8.28
N ALA A 95 -29.31 -29.23 8.58
CA ALA A 95 -28.46 -30.01 9.45
C ALA A 95 -27.05 -30.21 8.85
N PRO A 96 -25.99 -30.27 9.67
CA PRO A 96 -24.63 -30.51 9.19
C PRO A 96 -24.50 -31.82 8.43
N ALA A 97 -23.68 -31.82 7.38
CA ALA A 97 -23.44 -33.03 6.61
C ALA A 97 -22.64 -34.05 7.41
N THR A 98 -22.95 -35.32 7.20
CA THR A 98 -22.26 -36.45 7.86
C THR A 98 -21.18 -37.07 6.98
N THR A 99 -21.04 -36.61 5.73
CA THR A 99 -20.02 -37.06 4.77
C THR A 99 -19.52 -35.89 3.92
N CYS A 100 -18.26 -35.97 3.48
CA CYS A 100 -17.61 -34.93 2.69
C CYS A 100 -17.80 -35.18 1.20
N ASP A 101 -18.16 -34.12 0.46
CA ASP A 101 -18.09 -34.12 -1.00
C ASP A 101 -16.64 -34.01 -1.50
N SER A 102 -16.41 -34.35 -2.77
CA SER A 102 -15.06 -34.35 -3.36
C SER A 102 -14.41 -32.96 -3.38
N ARG A 103 -15.18 -31.89 -3.53
CA ARG A 103 -14.67 -30.51 -3.56
C ARG A 103 -14.21 -30.09 -2.17
N THR A 104 -14.95 -30.46 -1.13
CA THR A 104 -14.60 -30.20 0.27
C THR A 104 -13.32 -30.94 0.66
N ILE A 105 -13.19 -32.21 0.28
CA ILE A 105 -11.95 -32.98 0.49
C ILE A 105 -10.76 -32.28 -0.18
N LEU A 106 -10.87 -31.92 -1.47
CA LEU A 106 -9.80 -31.24 -2.22
C LEU A 106 -9.42 -29.86 -1.67
N ARG A 107 -10.27 -29.23 -0.87
CA ARG A 107 -10.00 -27.93 -0.25
C ARG A 107 -9.17 -28.04 1.02
N PHE A 108 -9.51 -29.01 1.88
CA PHE A 108 -8.96 -29.11 3.24
C PHE A 108 -7.99 -30.25 3.44
N VAL A 109 -7.99 -31.26 2.57
CA VAL A 109 -7.14 -32.46 2.67
C VAL A 109 -6.13 -32.46 1.53
N ASP A 110 -4.89 -32.78 1.84
CA ASP A 110 -3.87 -33.08 0.84
C ASP A 110 -3.48 -34.56 0.94
N SER A 111 -4.02 -35.38 0.05
CA SER A 111 -3.79 -36.82 0.03
C SER A 111 -2.41 -37.23 -0.48
N THR A 112 -1.62 -36.27 -0.97
CA THR A 112 -0.21 -36.47 -1.34
C THR A 112 0.75 -36.08 -0.21
N ARG A 113 0.22 -35.40 0.82
CA ARG A 113 0.97 -34.98 1.99
C ARG A 113 1.04 -36.13 2.99
N SER A 114 2.25 -36.47 3.41
CA SER A 114 2.46 -37.41 4.53
C SER A 114 3.42 -36.78 5.52
N SER A 115 2.88 -35.84 6.28
CA SER A 115 3.62 -35.14 7.31
C SER A 115 3.66 -35.95 8.61
N VAL A 116 4.72 -35.81 9.38
CA VAL A 116 4.87 -36.50 10.67
C VAL A 116 5.31 -35.55 11.78
N CYS A 117 4.88 -35.84 13.00
CA CYS A 117 5.48 -35.30 14.21
C CYS A 117 6.53 -36.31 14.73
N PRO A 118 7.83 -35.95 14.82
CA PRO A 118 8.85 -36.83 15.38
C PRO A 118 8.52 -37.29 16.81
N GLN A 119 7.95 -36.42 17.63
CA GLN A 119 7.61 -36.73 19.03
C GLN A 119 6.38 -37.65 19.14
N CYS A 120 5.33 -37.47 18.32
CA CYS A 120 4.23 -38.44 18.26
C CYS A 120 4.75 -39.82 17.85
N LEU A 121 5.67 -39.90 16.89
CA LEU A 121 6.26 -41.16 16.45
C LEU A 121 7.16 -41.80 17.53
N GLN A 122 7.74 -41.03 18.46
CA GLN A 122 8.45 -41.57 19.62
C GLN A 122 7.47 -42.18 20.64
N GLN A 123 6.33 -41.54 20.86
CA GLN A 123 5.31 -41.99 21.82
C GLN A 123 4.55 -43.22 21.31
N GLU A 124 4.09 -43.16 20.07
CA GLU A 124 3.35 -44.24 19.42
C GLU A 124 3.93 -44.55 18.03
N PRO A 125 4.96 -45.41 17.97
CA PRO A 125 5.58 -45.80 16.71
C PRO A 125 4.56 -46.47 15.76
N GLY A 126 4.56 -46.07 14.50
CA GLY A 126 3.74 -46.71 13.47
C GLY A 126 2.30 -46.19 13.34
N VAL A 127 1.89 -45.21 14.16
CA VAL A 127 0.58 -44.56 14.07
C VAL A 127 0.66 -43.24 13.28
N GLU A 128 -0.22 -43.08 12.28
CA GLU A 128 -0.41 -41.83 11.53
C GLU A 128 -1.79 -41.25 11.86
N LEU A 129 -1.77 -40.02 12.41
CA LEU A 129 -2.97 -39.31 12.80
C LEU A 129 -3.65 -38.69 11.57
N LEU A 130 -4.98 -38.81 11.50
CA LEU A 130 -5.76 -38.31 10.37
C LEU A 130 -5.58 -36.80 10.16
N ARG A 131 -5.47 -36.02 11.25
CA ARG A 131 -5.30 -34.56 11.20
C ARG A 131 -4.03 -34.11 10.47
N TRP A 132 -2.99 -34.95 10.37
CA TRP A 132 -1.76 -34.60 9.66
C TRP A 132 -1.97 -34.41 8.14
N SER A 133 -3.02 -35.04 7.58
CA SER A 133 -3.39 -34.87 6.17
C SER A 133 -4.12 -33.54 5.89
N LEU A 134 -4.57 -32.83 6.93
CA LEU A 134 -5.32 -31.58 6.81
C LEU A 134 -4.38 -30.42 6.50
N ARG A 135 -4.66 -29.69 5.41
CA ARG A 135 -3.91 -28.49 5.00
C ARG A 135 -3.76 -27.41 6.08
N PRO A 136 -4.79 -27.08 6.89
CA PRO A 136 -4.60 -26.08 7.94
C PRO A 136 -3.72 -26.58 9.11
N VAL A 137 -3.54 -27.90 9.27
CA VAL A 137 -2.75 -28.48 10.37
C VAL A 137 -1.29 -28.57 9.97
N LEU A 138 -0.47 -27.67 10.50
CA LEU A 138 0.94 -27.49 10.13
C LEU A 138 1.89 -27.67 11.31
N ILE A 139 1.37 -27.45 12.52
CA ILE A 139 2.04 -27.61 13.80
C ILE A 139 1.30 -28.70 14.55
N CYS A 140 2.03 -29.60 15.19
CA CYS A 140 1.44 -30.62 16.05
C CYS A 140 0.82 -29.95 17.29
N PRO A 141 -0.49 -30.08 17.54
CA PRO A 141 -1.12 -29.50 18.74
C PRO A 141 -0.59 -30.16 20.02
N ASP A 142 -0.20 -31.43 19.99
CA ASP A 142 0.25 -32.15 21.18
C ASP A 142 1.68 -31.77 21.61
N HIS A 143 2.54 -31.37 20.65
CA HIS A 143 3.98 -31.18 20.86
C HIS A 143 4.50 -29.79 20.50
N GLY A 144 3.68 -28.95 19.86
CA GLY A 144 4.06 -27.60 19.45
C GLY A 144 5.18 -27.53 18.41
N CYS A 145 5.46 -28.61 17.67
CA CYS A 145 6.50 -28.64 16.65
C CYS A 145 5.93 -28.68 15.22
N TRP A 146 6.70 -28.16 14.26
CA TRP A 146 6.33 -28.22 12.85
C TRP A 146 6.23 -29.67 12.36
N LEU A 147 5.16 -29.97 11.62
CA LEU A 147 4.99 -31.28 10.98
C LEU A 147 5.97 -31.40 9.81
N ARG A 148 6.74 -32.49 9.77
CA ARG A 148 7.78 -32.71 8.76
C ARG A 148 7.24 -33.48 7.57
N GLU A 149 7.40 -32.91 6.38
CA GLU A 149 7.04 -33.55 5.10
C GLU A 149 8.25 -34.08 4.33
N ARG A 150 9.46 -33.72 4.78
CA ARG A 150 10.73 -34.12 4.17
C ARG A 150 11.60 -34.81 5.20
N CYS A 151 12.34 -35.81 4.76
CA CYS A 151 13.33 -36.47 5.60
C CYS A 151 14.53 -35.54 5.84
N PRO A 152 15.01 -35.36 7.08
CA PRO A 152 16.23 -34.58 7.35
C PRO A 152 17.50 -35.20 6.76
N GLY A 153 17.56 -36.52 6.61
CA GLY A 153 18.75 -37.21 6.09
C GLY A 153 18.90 -37.14 4.58
N CYS A 154 17.83 -37.35 3.81
CA CYS A 154 17.89 -37.37 2.34
C CYS A 154 17.13 -36.22 1.65
N HIS A 155 16.47 -35.35 2.41
CA HIS A 155 15.65 -34.22 1.94
C HIS A 155 14.49 -34.56 0.98
N ALA A 156 14.29 -35.85 0.68
CA ALA A 156 13.19 -36.35 -0.12
C ALA A 156 11.86 -36.18 0.64
N ARG A 157 10.79 -35.92 -0.11
CA ARG A 157 9.44 -35.91 0.44
C ARG A 157 9.08 -37.29 0.96
N LEU A 158 8.42 -37.32 2.12
CA LEU A 158 7.96 -38.55 2.73
C LEU A 158 6.84 -39.16 1.88
N SER A 159 7.01 -40.43 1.52
CA SER A 159 6.05 -41.15 0.69
C SER A 159 4.80 -41.50 1.51
N PRO A 160 3.57 -41.16 1.05
CA PRO A 160 2.33 -41.56 1.72
C PRO A 160 2.14 -43.08 1.75
N THR A 161 2.72 -43.81 0.79
CA THR A 161 2.58 -45.26 0.66
C THR A 161 3.66 -46.04 1.43
N ARG A 162 4.39 -45.41 2.35
CA ARG A 162 5.41 -46.12 3.15
C ARG A 162 4.75 -47.08 4.15
N MET A 163 5.30 -48.28 4.24
CA MET A 163 4.88 -49.31 5.20
C MET A 163 5.42 -49.03 6.61
N ASP A 164 6.66 -48.56 6.69
CA ASP A 164 7.28 -48.13 7.95
C ASP A 164 7.16 -46.60 8.08
N LEU A 165 6.43 -46.14 9.10
CA LEU A 165 6.31 -44.71 9.41
C LEU A 165 7.51 -44.18 10.22
N GLY A 166 8.21 -45.06 10.95
CA GLY A 166 9.34 -44.71 11.78
C GLY A 166 10.60 -44.47 10.97
N HIS A 167 10.70 -45.02 9.76
CA HIS A 167 11.88 -44.88 8.89
C HIS A 167 11.56 -44.28 7.53
N CYS A 168 12.50 -43.48 7.03
CA CYS A 168 12.51 -43.06 5.63
C CYS A 168 13.05 -44.20 4.74
N ARG A 169 12.79 -44.13 3.43
CA ARG A 169 13.36 -45.05 2.43
C ARG A 169 14.89 -45.06 2.40
N CYS A 170 15.54 -43.98 2.87
CA CYS A 170 16.99 -43.93 3.02
C CYS A 170 17.50 -44.58 4.32
N GLY A 171 16.62 -45.12 5.16
CA GLY A 171 16.97 -45.71 6.47
C GLY A 171 16.97 -44.72 7.63
N PHE A 172 16.80 -43.41 7.39
CA PHE A 172 16.76 -42.42 8.46
C PHE A 172 15.56 -42.63 9.40
N GLN A 173 15.79 -42.69 10.71
CA GLN A 173 14.75 -42.86 11.72
C GLN A 173 14.05 -41.52 12.02
N LEU A 174 12.81 -41.37 11.56
CA LEU A 174 12.01 -40.15 11.65
C LEU A 174 11.62 -39.77 13.08
N SER A 175 11.55 -40.73 14.01
CA SER A 175 11.33 -40.43 15.43
C SER A 175 12.54 -39.74 16.08
N THR A 176 13.74 -39.89 15.52
CA THR A 176 14.96 -39.20 16.00
C THR A 176 15.19 -37.84 15.31
N ALA A 177 14.31 -37.48 14.36
CA ALA A 177 14.42 -36.20 13.67
C ALA A 177 14.34 -35.03 14.67
N PRO A 178 15.11 -33.94 14.47
CA PRO A 178 15.00 -32.76 15.30
C PRO A 178 13.57 -32.21 15.23
N ALA A 179 12.91 -32.02 16.37
CA ALA A 179 11.59 -31.41 16.45
C ALA A 179 11.75 -29.90 16.54
N GLU A 180 11.60 -29.21 15.41
CA GLU A 180 11.66 -27.75 15.38
C GLU A 180 10.40 -27.18 16.05
N ARG A 181 10.60 -26.57 17.23
CA ARG A 181 9.50 -25.96 17.99
C ARG A 181 8.99 -24.72 17.28
N ALA A 182 7.68 -24.62 17.15
CA ALA A 182 7.03 -23.37 16.79
C ALA A 182 7.14 -22.38 17.96
N SER A 183 7.04 -21.08 17.66
CA SER A 183 6.94 -20.09 18.72
C SER A 183 5.63 -20.28 19.51
N ASN A 184 5.61 -19.90 20.79
CA ASN A 184 4.43 -20.04 21.66
C ASN A 184 3.16 -19.43 21.04
N ALA A 185 3.30 -18.32 20.32
CA ALA A 185 2.18 -17.66 19.66
C ALA A 185 1.64 -18.49 18.47
N LEU A 186 2.50 -19.14 17.68
CA LEU A 186 2.08 -20.06 16.63
C LEU A 186 1.47 -21.36 17.19
N GLN A 187 2.00 -21.85 18.31
CA GLN A 187 1.39 -22.96 19.04
C GLN A 187 -0.04 -22.59 19.48
N GLY A 188 -0.24 -21.37 20.01
CA GLY A 188 -1.58 -20.89 20.37
C GLY A 188 -2.57 -20.85 19.20
N LEU A 189 -2.11 -20.55 17.98
CA LEU A 189 -2.94 -20.65 16.76
C LEU A 189 -3.27 -22.11 16.42
N ALA A 190 -2.31 -23.03 16.56
CA ALA A 190 -2.51 -24.45 16.33
C ALA A 190 -3.52 -25.06 17.33
N ASP A 191 -3.43 -24.66 18.60
CA ASP A 191 -4.34 -25.12 19.66
C ASP A 191 -5.77 -24.63 19.44
N ARG A 192 -5.94 -23.38 18.97
CA ARG A 192 -7.26 -22.85 18.54
C ARG A 192 -7.82 -23.66 17.37
N LEU A 193 -7.01 -23.90 16.34
CA LEU A 193 -7.42 -24.68 15.18
C LEU A 193 -7.85 -26.11 15.57
N GLU A 194 -7.12 -26.77 16.46
CA GLU A 194 -7.48 -28.11 16.94
C GLU A 194 -8.85 -28.10 17.65
N ARG A 195 -9.13 -27.09 18.47
CA ARG A 195 -10.43 -26.95 19.13
C ARG A 195 -11.57 -26.68 18.16
N TRP A 196 -11.31 -25.97 17.05
CA TRP A 196 -12.26 -25.84 15.94
C TRP A 196 -12.53 -27.17 15.24
N LEU A 197 -11.48 -27.96 15.00
CA LEU A 197 -11.59 -29.28 14.38
C LEU A 197 -12.37 -30.27 15.26
N GLN A 198 -12.20 -30.16 16.58
CA GLN A 198 -12.93 -30.96 17.58
C GLN A 198 -14.37 -30.45 17.81
N GLY A 199 -14.76 -29.30 17.23
CA GLY A 199 -16.08 -28.71 17.40
C GLY A 199 -16.33 -28.13 18.80
N GLN A 200 -15.28 -27.90 19.59
CA GLN A 200 -15.39 -27.29 20.92
C GLN A 200 -15.66 -25.79 20.84
N GLU A 201 -15.13 -25.14 19.81
CA GLU A 201 -15.39 -23.73 19.46
C GLU A 201 -15.52 -23.58 17.93
N GLY A 202 -16.16 -22.50 17.49
CA GLY A 202 -16.23 -22.13 16.07
C GLY A 202 -15.12 -21.14 15.68
N PRO A 203 -14.65 -21.12 14.42
CA PRO A 203 -13.66 -20.13 13.95
C PRO A 203 -14.15 -18.69 13.98
N LEU A 204 -15.47 -18.50 13.93
CA LEU A 204 -16.12 -17.19 13.97
C LEU A 204 -17.34 -17.27 14.89
N PRO A 205 -17.65 -16.21 15.66
CA PRO A 205 -18.86 -16.16 16.45
C PRO A 205 -20.10 -16.18 15.53
N GLU A 206 -21.21 -16.75 16.02
CA GLU A 206 -22.50 -16.81 15.32
C GLU A 206 -22.50 -17.53 13.95
N CYS A 207 -21.36 -18.11 13.56
CA CYS A 207 -21.19 -18.89 12.35
C CYS A 207 -21.11 -20.38 12.69
N SER A 208 -21.60 -21.24 11.80
CA SER A 208 -21.30 -22.66 11.91
C SER A 208 -19.79 -22.91 11.73
N PRO A 209 -19.22 -23.97 12.30
CA PRO A 209 -17.83 -24.35 12.05
C PRO A 209 -17.51 -24.45 10.55
N ALA A 210 -18.42 -25.03 9.76
CA ALA A 210 -18.31 -25.12 8.29
C ALA A 210 -18.22 -23.76 7.59
N ALA A 211 -19.02 -22.78 8.00
CA ALA A 211 -18.93 -21.42 7.49
C ALA A 211 -17.58 -20.77 7.85
N GLY A 212 -17.14 -20.96 9.10
CA GLY A 212 -15.84 -20.49 9.58
C GLY A 212 -14.66 -21.07 8.79
N PHE A 213 -14.62 -22.39 8.58
CA PHE A 213 -13.56 -23.04 7.79
C PHE A 213 -13.63 -22.68 6.30
N CYS A 214 -14.83 -22.51 5.74
CA CYS A 214 -14.97 -22.01 4.37
C CYS A 214 -14.39 -20.59 4.24
N TRP A 215 -14.62 -19.74 5.23
CA TRP A 215 -14.04 -18.39 5.26
C TRP A 215 -12.53 -18.41 5.47
N LEU A 216 -12.03 -19.26 6.38
CA LEU A 216 -10.60 -19.49 6.59
C LEU A 216 -9.88 -19.85 5.29
N GLU A 217 -10.44 -20.76 4.48
CA GLU A 217 -9.87 -21.14 3.18
C GLU A 217 -9.81 -19.94 2.21
N ARG A 218 -10.85 -19.10 2.18
CA ARG A 218 -10.88 -17.90 1.33
C ARG A 218 -9.85 -16.87 1.78
N LEU A 219 -9.68 -16.70 3.08
CA LEU A 219 -8.66 -15.84 3.66
C LEU A 219 -7.25 -16.36 3.37
N ALA A 220 -7.00 -17.67 3.50
CA ALA A 220 -5.70 -18.27 3.16
C ALA A 220 -5.31 -17.98 1.70
N VAL A 221 -6.26 -18.14 0.76
CA VAL A 221 -6.05 -17.78 -0.65
C VAL A 221 -5.83 -16.27 -0.84
N ALA A 222 -6.51 -15.41 -0.07
CA ALA A 222 -6.32 -13.97 -0.13
C ALA A 222 -4.94 -13.54 0.40
N VAL A 223 -4.48 -14.15 1.50
CA VAL A 223 -3.15 -13.93 2.07
C VAL A 223 -2.06 -14.35 1.09
N LEU A 224 -2.19 -15.52 0.45
CA LEU A 224 -1.24 -15.98 -0.57
C LEU A 224 -1.07 -15.01 -1.73
N LYS A 225 -2.09 -14.21 -2.03
CA LYS A 225 -2.05 -13.15 -3.05
C LYS A 225 -1.51 -11.83 -2.53
N THR A 226 -0.97 -11.79 -1.31
CA THR A 226 -0.55 -10.57 -0.60
C THR A 226 0.87 -10.76 -0.03
N PRO A 227 1.92 -10.68 -0.87
CA PRO A 227 3.29 -10.98 -0.45
C PRO A 227 3.79 -10.14 0.73
N THR A 228 3.44 -8.85 0.76
CA THR A 228 3.79 -7.94 1.85
C THR A 228 3.22 -8.38 3.21
N TRP A 229 2.00 -8.93 3.22
CA TRP A 229 1.41 -9.48 4.44
C TRP A 229 2.11 -10.78 4.87
N MET A 230 2.43 -11.66 3.92
CA MET A 230 3.15 -12.91 4.21
C MET A 230 4.54 -12.64 4.78
N GLU A 231 5.26 -11.65 4.25
CA GLU A 231 6.56 -11.25 4.74
C GLU A 231 6.47 -10.64 6.15
N ALA A 232 5.49 -9.75 6.38
CA ALA A 232 5.25 -9.19 7.71
C ALA A 232 4.91 -10.29 8.75
N PHE A 233 4.08 -11.27 8.36
CA PHE A 233 3.74 -12.41 9.20
C PHE A 233 4.97 -13.29 9.50
N ARG A 234 5.77 -13.64 8.48
CA ARG A 234 7.04 -14.37 8.65
C ARG A 234 7.95 -13.68 9.67
N ASN A 235 8.13 -12.37 9.54
CA ASN A 235 8.98 -11.59 10.41
C ASN A 235 8.43 -11.51 11.84
N ARG A 236 7.12 -11.31 12.01
CA ARG A 236 6.44 -11.24 13.32
C ARG A 236 6.66 -12.52 14.14
N TYR A 237 6.52 -13.67 13.50
CA TYR A 237 6.62 -14.98 14.16
C TYR A 237 7.99 -15.65 14.02
N ARG A 238 8.96 -14.99 13.39
CA ARG A 238 10.32 -15.49 13.13
C ARG A 238 10.32 -16.86 12.44
N ILE A 239 9.45 -17.03 11.45
CA ILE A 239 9.32 -18.27 10.69
C ILE A 239 10.48 -18.38 9.70
N GLY A 240 11.20 -19.50 9.75
CA GLY A 240 12.31 -19.79 8.84
C GLY A 240 11.88 -19.99 7.38
N SER A 241 12.85 -20.04 6.46
CA SER A 241 12.63 -20.20 5.02
C SER A 241 12.11 -21.58 4.61
N GLU A 242 12.15 -22.57 5.50
CA GLU A 242 11.68 -23.94 5.23
C GLU A 242 10.14 -24.04 5.17
N ALA A 243 9.41 -23.08 5.77
CA ALA A 243 7.96 -23.07 5.76
C ALA A 243 7.42 -22.66 4.38
N SER A 244 6.60 -23.54 3.79
CA SER A 244 5.95 -23.27 2.50
C SER A 244 5.01 -22.06 2.57
N ASP A 245 4.87 -21.34 1.46
CA ASP A 245 3.94 -20.20 1.37
C ASP A 245 2.50 -20.63 1.70
N SER A 246 2.09 -21.83 1.28
CA SER A 246 0.78 -22.39 1.63
C SER A 246 0.61 -22.54 3.14
N ALA A 247 1.64 -22.99 3.86
CA ALA A 247 1.59 -23.14 5.31
C ALA A 247 1.37 -21.78 5.98
N ILE A 248 2.11 -20.77 5.53
CA ILE A 248 2.00 -19.40 6.03
C ILE A 248 0.62 -18.82 5.73
N GLY A 249 0.08 -19.06 4.54
CA GLY A 249 -1.27 -18.63 4.17
C GLY A 249 -2.34 -19.12 5.15
N TRP A 250 -2.29 -20.40 5.55
CA TRP A 250 -3.23 -20.97 6.53
C TRP A 250 -3.01 -20.44 7.95
N LEU A 251 -1.77 -20.33 8.43
CA LEU A 251 -1.49 -19.81 9.77
C LEU A 251 -1.88 -18.33 9.88
N ALA A 252 -1.54 -17.52 8.88
CA ALA A 252 -1.94 -16.12 8.82
C ALA A 252 -3.46 -15.98 8.76
N ALA A 253 -4.15 -16.78 7.94
CA ALA A 253 -5.60 -16.77 7.91
C ALA A 253 -6.22 -17.17 9.27
N THR A 254 -5.57 -18.08 10.00
CA THR A 254 -5.99 -18.47 11.36
C THR A 254 -5.85 -17.31 12.33
N GLU A 255 -4.75 -16.56 12.28
CA GLU A 255 -4.56 -15.32 13.06
C GLU A 255 -5.68 -14.30 12.80
N LEU A 256 -6.07 -14.11 11.54
CA LEU A 256 -7.16 -13.18 11.17
C LEU A 256 -8.50 -13.53 11.84
N LEU A 257 -8.75 -14.82 12.08
CA LEU A 257 -9.98 -15.30 12.73
C LEU A 257 -9.87 -15.31 14.26
N VAL A 258 -8.69 -15.63 14.81
CA VAL A 258 -8.47 -15.62 16.27
C VAL A 258 -8.55 -14.21 16.83
N GLU A 259 -8.03 -13.21 16.12
CA GLU A 259 -8.04 -11.79 16.51
C GLU A 259 -9.10 -10.97 15.74
N TRP A 260 -10.25 -11.59 15.49
CA TRP A 260 -11.35 -10.97 14.76
C TRP A 260 -12.05 -9.86 15.57
N PRO A 261 -12.50 -8.75 14.94
CA PRO A 261 -12.30 -8.36 13.54
C PRO A 261 -11.02 -7.55 13.31
N GLY A 262 -10.27 -7.20 14.37
CA GLY A 262 -9.16 -6.25 14.30
C GLY A 262 -8.07 -6.65 13.30
N LYS A 263 -7.54 -7.87 13.40
CA LYS A 263 -6.49 -8.35 12.47
C LYS A 263 -7.01 -8.46 11.04
N PHE A 264 -8.27 -8.82 10.86
CA PHE A 264 -8.88 -8.84 9.54
C PHE A 264 -8.97 -7.45 8.93
N GLU A 265 -9.35 -6.42 9.69
CA GLU A 265 -9.35 -5.03 9.20
C GLU A 265 -7.94 -4.53 8.85
N GLU A 266 -6.93 -4.82 9.68
CA GLU A 266 -5.52 -4.55 9.37
C GLU A 266 -5.10 -5.21 8.05
N PHE A 267 -5.51 -6.47 7.84
CA PHE A 267 -5.26 -7.19 6.59
C PHE A 267 -5.94 -6.51 5.41
N LEU A 268 -7.19 -6.04 5.55
CA LEU A 268 -7.90 -5.36 4.48
C LEU A 268 -7.18 -4.08 4.01
N GLU A 269 -6.56 -3.33 4.93
CA GLU A 269 -5.76 -2.14 4.61
C GLU A 269 -4.57 -2.47 3.69
N VAL A 270 -3.87 -3.56 3.97
CA VAL A 270 -2.76 -4.01 3.13
C VAL A 270 -3.31 -4.62 1.84
N PHE A 271 -4.34 -5.46 1.94
CA PHE A 271 -4.94 -6.18 0.84
C PHE A 271 -5.40 -5.24 -0.26
N GLN A 272 -6.06 -4.12 0.07
CA GLN A 272 -6.57 -3.16 -0.91
C GLN A 272 -5.49 -2.46 -1.75
N THR A 273 -4.22 -2.51 -1.33
CA THR A 273 -3.07 -1.93 -2.07
C THR A 273 -2.54 -2.85 -3.17
N VAL A 274 -2.82 -4.15 -3.09
CA VAL A 274 -2.32 -5.13 -4.05
C VAL A 274 -3.18 -5.16 -5.30
N ALA A 275 -2.57 -4.92 -6.45
CA ALA A 275 -3.24 -4.96 -7.74
C ALA A 275 -3.65 -6.40 -8.11
N LYS A 276 -4.96 -6.68 -8.12
CA LYS A 276 -5.51 -8.03 -8.39
C LYS A 276 -6.01 -8.24 -9.82
N HIS A 277 -6.18 -7.17 -10.60
CA HIS A 277 -6.68 -7.24 -11.97
C HIS A 277 -5.90 -6.29 -12.88
N ARG A 278 -5.58 -6.75 -14.10
CA ARG A 278 -4.91 -5.94 -15.14
C ARG A 278 -5.89 -5.11 -15.98
N SER A 279 -7.17 -5.48 -16.04
CA SER A 279 -8.13 -4.96 -17.03
C SER A 279 -9.07 -3.84 -16.56
N CYS A 280 -9.36 -3.71 -15.26
CA CYS A 280 -10.22 -2.64 -14.75
C CYS A 280 -9.39 -1.64 -13.95
N SER A 281 -9.38 -0.38 -14.40
CA SER A 281 -8.67 0.72 -13.71
C SER A 281 -9.41 1.20 -12.45
N THR A 282 -10.70 0.90 -12.28
CA THR A 282 -11.54 1.43 -11.20
C THR A 282 -12.45 0.37 -10.56
N GLY A 283 -12.74 0.50 -9.26
CA GLY A 283 -13.83 -0.20 -8.56
C GLY A 283 -13.42 -1.09 -7.38
N VAL A 284 -14.33 -1.24 -6.41
CA VAL A 284 -14.13 -1.99 -5.15
C VAL A 284 -13.63 -3.43 -5.40
N ASN A 285 -14.10 -4.09 -6.46
CA ASN A 285 -13.67 -5.44 -6.82
C ASN A 285 -12.19 -5.52 -7.23
N ARG A 286 -11.59 -4.43 -7.72
CA ARG A 286 -10.13 -4.37 -7.97
C ARG A 286 -9.35 -4.50 -6.67
N SER A 287 -9.83 -3.83 -5.62
CA SER A 287 -9.19 -3.80 -4.30
C SER A 287 -9.42 -5.09 -3.50
N PHE A 288 -10.61 -5.72 -3.61
CA PHE A 288 -10.95 -6.87 -2.74
C PHE A 288 -11.15 -8.20 -3.48
N GLY A 289 -11.02 -8.25 -4.80
CA GLY A 289 -11.08 -9.50 -5.58
C GLY A 289 -12.42 -10.25 -5.44
N THR A 290 -12.37 -11.54 -5.13
CA THR A 290 -13.57 -12.37 -4.88
C THR A 290 -14.10 -12.26 -3.46
N LEU A 291 -13.33 -11.69 -2.53
CA LEU A 291 -13.59 -11.73 -1.09
C LEU A 291 -15.00 -11.19 -0.73
N LEU A 292 -15.43 -10.11 -1.38
CA LEU A 292 -16.77 -9.54 -1.16
C LEU A 292 -17.89 -10.46 -1.65
N ARG A 293 -17.66 -11.20 -2.74
CA ARG A 293 -18.63 -12.19 -3.27
C ARG A 293 -18.68 -13.43 -2.39
N ASP A 294 -17.52 -13.86 -1.89
CA ASP A 294 -17.42 -14.98 -0.97
C ASP A 294 -18.16 -14.68 0.35
N ALA A 295 -18.01 -13.46 0.88
CA ALA A 295 -18.76 -12.99 2.05
C ALA A 295 -20.27 -12.87 1.79
N ALA A 296 -20.67 -12.30 0.65
CA ALA A 296 -22.08 -12.21 0.25
C ALA A 296 -22.73 -13.60 0.15
N ARG A 297 -22.01 -14.58 -0.39
CA ARG A 297 -22.49 -15.96 -0.48
C ARG A 297 -22.70 -16.60 0.90
N LEU A 298 -21.84 -16.31 1.88
CA LEU A 298 -22.04 -16.79 3.25
C LEU A 298 -23.26 -16.11 3.90
N GLU A 299 -23.45 -14.81 3.65
CA GLU A 299 -24.63 -14.07 4.12
C GLU A 299 -25.93 -14.65 3.53
N ASP A 300 -25.94 -15.02 2.24
CA ASP A 300 -27.10 -15.67 1.60
C ASP A 300 -27.41 -17.07 2.19
N LEU A 301 -26.43 -17.71 2.86
CA LEU A 301 -26.61 -18.98 3.58
C LEU A 301 -26.97 -18.79 5.07
N GLY A 302 -27.21 -17.54 5.50
CA GLY A 302 -27.54 -17.21 6.89
C GLY A 302 -26.34 -16.83 7.77
N TYR A 303 -25.12 -16.80 7.23
CA TYR A 303 -23.91 -16.46 7.99
C TYR A 303 -23.43 -15.05 7.64
N GLY A 304 -24.08 -14.05 8.23
CA GLY A 304 -23.89 -12.64 7.90
C GLY A 304 -22.59 -12.01 8.41
N LEU A 305 -21.90 -12.59 9.40
CA LEU A 305 -20.80 -11.92 10.10
C LEU A 305 -19.67 -11.42 9.17
N PRO A 306 -19.10 -12.22 8.25
CA PRO A 306 -18.06 -11.72 7.35
C PRO A 306 -18.54 -10.56 6.45
N ALA A 307 -19.79 -10.63 5.98
CA ALA A 307 -20.39 -9.60 5.16
C ALA A 307 -20.66 -8.30 5.95
N ASN A 308 -21.18 -8.43 7.18
CA ASN A 308 -21.38 -7.32 8.11
C ASN A 308 -20.07 -6.59 8.39
N THR A 309 -19.02 -7.31 8.79
CA THR A 309 -17.71 -6.71 9.09
C THR A 309 -17.11 -6.02 7.86
N LEU A 310 -17.17 -6.65 6.68
CA LEU A 310 -16.74 -6.02 5.43
C LEU A 310 -17.56 -4.77 5.09
N ARG A 311 -18.88 -4.78 5.30
CA ARG A 311 -19.73 -3.59 5.10
C ARG A 311 -19.30 -2.46 6.01
N THR A 312 -19.18 -2.72 7.31
CA THR A 312 -18.76 -1.72 8.30
C THR A 312 -17.39 -1.14 7.95
N TYR A 313 -16.41 -1.99 7.66
CA TYR A 313 -15.07 -1.56 7.24
C TYR A 313 -15.12 -0.67 5.99
N LEU A 314 -15.84 -1.11 4.93
CA LEU A 314 -15.93 -0.36 3.69
C LEU A 314 -16.58 1.02 3.92
N ILE A 315 -17.66 1.07 4.69
CA ILE A 315 -18.35 2.31 5.02
C ILE A 315 -17.42 3.29 5.76
N GLN A 316 -16.68 2.79 6.74
CA GLN A 316 -15.92 3.62 7.67
C GLN A 316 -14.55 4.03 7.11
N ARG A 317 -13.85 3.14 6.40
CA ARG A 317 -12.44 3.31 6.07
C ARG A 317 -12.12 3.33 4.57
N TYR A 318 -12.97 2.80 3.70
CA TYR A 318 -12.65 2.70 2.28
C TYR A 318 -12.88 4.01 1.51
N CYS A 319 -11.80 4.61 1.03
CA CYS A 319 -11.81 5.89 0.30
C CYS A 319 -11.50 5.79 -1.21
N ARG A 320 -11.17 4.59 -1.73
CA ARG A 320 -10.66 4.39 -3.11
C ARG A 320 -11.71 4.22 -4.20
N GLY A 321 -12.99 4.29 -3.86
CA GLY A 321 -14.06 4.12 -4.83
C GLY A 321 -15.45 4.23 -4.23
N HIS A 322 -16.45 4.38 -5.10
CA HIS A 322 -17.84 4.55 -4.67
C HIS A 322 -18.48 3.23 -4.21
N LEU A 323 -19.11 3.27 -3.04
CA LEU A 323 -20.01 2.23 -2.55
C LEU A 323 -21.41 2.48 -3.11
N THR A 324 -21.79 1.69 -4.11
CA THR A 324 -23.09 1.77 -4.79
C THR A 324 -23.85 0.45 -4.66
N ALA A 325 -25.14 0.44 -4.99
CA ALA A 325 -25.96 -0.77 -5.05
C ALA A 325 -25.44 -1.83 -6.03
N LYS A 326 -24.48 -1.49 -6.91
CA LYS A 326 -23.82 -2.44 -7.81
C LYS A 326 -22.82 -3.35 -7.07
N VAL A 327 -22.32 -2.94 -5.91
CA VAL A 327 -21.44 -3.75 -5.05
C VAL A 327 -22.31 -4.82 -4.37
N CYS A 328 -21.90 -6.09 -4.44
CA CYS A 328 -22.73 -7.23 -4.00
C CYS A 328 -23.24 -7.09 -2.55
N LEU A 329 -22.41 -6.58 -1.64
CA LEU A 329 -22.79 -6.38 -0.23
C LEU A 329 -23.84 -5.28 -0.01
N PHE A 330 -24.01 -4.35 -0.95
CA PHE A 330 -24.89 -3.17 -0.82
C PHE A 330 -26.14 -3.26 -1.71
N ARG A 331 -26.47 -4.45 -2.24
CA ARG A 331 -27.64 -4.65 -3.10
C ARG A 331 -28.96 -4.50 -2.35
N LYS A 332 -29.05 -5.03 -1.13
CA LYS A 332 -30.23 -4.93 -0.26
C LYS A 332 -30.38 -3.49 0.24
N ARG A 333 -31.61 -2.97 0.32
CA ARG A 333 -31.88 -1.59 0.76
C ARG A 333 -31.39 -1.34 2.18
N ASP A 334 -31.58 -2.28 3.08
CA ASP A 334 -31.21 -2.16 4.50
C ASP A 334 -29.69 -2.03 4.71
N HIS A 335 -28.90 -2.47 3.72
CA HIS A 335 -27.44 -2.37 3.76
C HIS A 335 -26.93 -1.03 3.19
N GLN A 336 -27.79 -0.24 2.56
CA GLN A 336 -27.45 1.06 1.99
C GLN A 336 -27.58 2.13 3.07
N LEU A 337 -26.46 2.60 3.60
CA LEU A 337 -26.50 3.73 4.51
C LEU A 337 -27.09 4.98 3.82
N PRO A 338 -27.97 5.72 4.53
CA PRO A 338 -28.39 7.05 4.11
C PRO A 338 -27.16 7.90 3.76
N THR A 339 -27.26 8.68 2.69
CA THR A 339 -26.19 9.58 2.23
C THR A 339 -25.77 10.61 3.29
N THR A 340 -26.59 10.85 4.32
CA THR A 340 -26.31 11.76 5.43
C THR A 340 -25.31 11.21 6.44
N ASP A 341 -25.23 9.90 6.62
CA ASP A 341 -24.46 9.27 7.71
C ASP A 341 -23.11 8.72 7.25
N ARG A 342 -22.80 8.88 5.95
CA ARG A 342 -21.54 8.40 5.38
C ARG A 342 -20.39 9.31 5.82
N PRO A 343 -19.31 8.77 6.40
CA PRO A 343 -18.13 9.56 6.80
C PRO A 343 -17.36 10.09 5.59
N TRP A 344 -17.58 9.53 4.41
CA TRP A 344 -16.96 9.93 3.16
C TRP A 344 -17.98 10.49 2.17
N LEU A 345 -17.68 11.67 1.63
CA LEU A 345 -18.45 12.37 0.61
C LEU A 345 -17.80 12.23 -0.76
N THR A 346 -18.61 12.12 -1.81
CA THR A 346 -18.09 12.23 -3.18
C THR A 346 -17.58 13.64 -3.48
N GLN A 347 -16.65 13.76 -4.43
CA GLN A 347 -16.19 15.06 -4.94
C GLN A 347 -17.35 16.02 -5.26
N THR A 348 -18.44 15.50 -5.87
CA THR A 348 -19.63 16.29 -6.20
C THR A 348 -20.45 16.70 -4.99
N GLU A 349 -20.59 15.83 -3.99
CA GLU A 349 -21.31 16.15 -2.76
C GLU A 349 -20.53 17.15 -1.91
N ALA A 350 -19.21 16.96 -1.76
CA ALA A 350 -18.34 17.89 -1.05
C ALA A 350 -18.37 19.29 -1.69
N ALA A 351 -18.29 19.35 -3.02
CA ALA A 351 -18.40 20.62 -3.75
C ALA A 351 -19.76 21.29 -3.55
N ARG A 352 -20.86 20.53 -3.58
CA ARG A 352 -22.21 21.05 -3.32
C ARG A 352 -22.35 21.55 -1.88
N TYR A 353 -21.82 20.81 -0.91
CA TYR A 353 -21.83 21.16 0.51
C TYR A 353 -21.08 22.49 0.76
N LEU A 354 -19.89 22.64 0.16
CA LEU A 354 -19.06 23.84 0.24
C LEU A 354 -19.53 25.00 -0.67
N ARG A 355 -20.52 24.75 -1.54
CA ARG A 355 -20.97 25.68 -2.60
C ARG A 355 -19.83 26.12 -3.53
N LEU A 356 -18.97 25.17 -3.90
CA LEU A 356 -17.84 25.35 -4.80
C LEU A 356 -18.03 24.58 -6.11
N ARG A 357 -17.23 24.90 -7.13
CA ARG A 357 -17.14 24.07 -8.34
C ARG A 357 -16.40 22.77 -8.02
N SER A 358 -16.83 21.66 -8.60
CA SER A 358 -16.26 20.33 -8.32
C SER A 358 -14.76 20.22 -8.62
N ASN A 359 -14.27 20.94 -9.63
CA ASN A 359 -12.85 20.98 -9.99
C ASN A 359 -11.95 21.68 -8.96
N VAL A 360 -12.52 22.37 -7.97
CA VAL A 360 -11.74 23.01 -6.89
C VAL A 360 -11.36 21.98 -5.82
N VAL A 361 -12.19 20.97 -5.57
CA VAL A 361 -11.98 19.95 -4.52
C VAL A 361 -10.62 19.24 -4.62
N PRO A 362 -10.14 18.80 -5.81
CA PRO A 362 -8.81 18.21 -5.95
C PRO A 362 -7.68 19.14 -5.50
N GLU A 363 -7.81 20.44 -5.79
CA GLU A 363 -6.81 21.45 -5.37
C GLU A 363 -6.83 21.65 -3.84
N LEU A 364 -8.01 21.56 -3.20
CA LEU A 364 -8.11 21.64 -1.74
C LEU A 364 -7.45 20.46 -1.04
N LEU A 365 -7.56 19.26 -1.62
CA LEU A 365 -6.86 18.08 -1.15
C LEU A 365 -5.34 18.23 -1.31
N LYS A 366 -4.89 18.73 -2.48
CA LYS A 366 -3.46 18.99 -2.74
C LYS A 366 -2.86 20.02 -1.76
N ARG A 367 -3.64 21.04 -1.39
CA ARG A 367 -3.26 22.06 -0.39
C ARG A 367 -3.42 21.59 1.07
N GLY A 368 -3.90 20.38 1.31
CA GLY A 368 -4.14 19.84 2.65
C GLY A 368 -5.27 20.52 3.42
N LEU A 369 -6.14 21.27 2.74
CA LEU A 369 -7.32 21.91 3.35
C LEU A 369 -8.49 20.93 3.52
N LEU A 370 -8.51 19.89 2.69
CA LEU A 370 -9.41 18.76 2.83
C LEU A 370 -8.61 17.48 3.03
N THR A 371 -9.20 16.47 3.66
CA THR A 371 -8.63 15.12 3.76
C THR A 371 -9.43 14.13 2.89
N GLY A 372 -8.73 13.27 2.15
CA GLY A 372 -9.35 12.34 1.21
C GLY A 372 -8.37 11.76 0.19
N GLU A 373 -8.86 10.82 -0.62
CA GLU A 373 -8.10 10.24 -1.73
C GLU A 373 -8.76 10.56 -3.08
N MET A 374 -7.92 10.88 -4.07
CA MET A 374 -8.34 11.13 -5.45
C MET A 374 -7.59 10.21 -6.41
N HIS A 375 -8.30 9.74 -7.42
CA HIS A 375 -7.74 8.94 -8.51
C HIS A 375 -8.10 9.56 -9.85
N VAL A 376 -7.20 9.43 -10.82
CA VAL A 376 -7.47 9.80 -12.19
C VAL A 376 -8.38 8.75 -12.82
N ALA A 377 -9.49 9.20 -13.41
CA ALA A 377 -10.49 8.36 -14.06
C ALA A 377 -10.58 8.70 -15.56
N GLY A 378 -10.11 7.79 -16.42
CA GLY A 378 -10.18 7.92 -17.87
C GLY A 378 -9.10 8.84 -18.48
N GLN A 379 -9.22 9.13 -19.79
CA GLN A 379 -8.16 9.77 -20.57
C GLN A 379 -8.22 11.31 -20.63
N ARG A 380 -9.24 11.95 -20.03
CA ARG A 380 -9.45 13.41 -20.10
C ARG A 380 -9.21 14.14 -18.78
N GLY A 381 -8.35 13.61 -17.90
CA GLY A 381 -8.02 14.24 -16.62
C GLY A 381 -9.21 14.36 -15.64
N ARG A 382 -10.28 13.57 -15.84
CA ARG A 382 -11.36 13.50 -14.84
C ARG A 382 -10.82 12.84 -13.58
N SER A 383 -11.17 13.39 -12.44
CA SER A 383 -10.82 12.83 -11.14
C SER A 383 -12.05 12.20 -10.51
N ILE A 384 -11.87 11.08 -9.82
CA ILE A 384 -12.87 10.47 -8.94
C ILE A 384 -12.21 10.27 -7.58
N GLY A 385 -12.91 10.63 -6.51
CA GLY A 385 -12.40 10.43 -5.18
C GLY A 385 -13.43 10.72 -4.10
N LEU A 386 -13.04 10.37 -2.89
CA LEU A 386 -13.83 10.53 -1.68
C LEU A 386 -13.09 11.45 -0.72
N VAL A 387 -13.86 12.32 -0.06
CA VAL A 387 -13.38 13.33 0.88
C VAL A 387 -14.04 13.08 2.23
N SER A 388 -13.30 13.24 3.33
CA SER A 388 -13.87 13.14 4.67
C SER A 388 -14.95 14.19 4.88
N ARG A 389 -16.13 13.75 5.36
CA ARG A 389 -17.23 14.63 5.76
C ARG A 389 -16.80 15.58 6.85
N GLU A 390 -16.12 15.08 7.88
CA GLU A 390 -15.64 15.88 9.00
C GLU A 390 -14.76 17.03 8.51
N SER A 391 -13.83 16.73 7.59
CA SER A 391 -12.96 17.75 7.00
C SER A 391 -13.74 18.79 6.18
N VAL A 392 -14.76 18.36 5.43
CA VAL A 392 -15.65 19.28 4.69
C VAL A 392 -16.47 20.16 5.64
N GLU A 393 -16.99 19.60 6.73
CA GLU A 393 -17.77 20.34 7.72
C GLU A 393 -16.92 21.36 8.48
N LEU A 394 -15.70 20.99 8.86
CA LEU A 394 -14.72 21.90 9.46
C LEU A 394 -14.42 23.07 8.53
N LEU A 395 -14.09 22.80 7.26
CA LEU A 395 -13.84 23.85 6.28
C LEU A 395 -15.09 24.72 6.07
N GLN A 396 -16.29 24.14 6.06
CA GLN A 396 -17.53 24.91 5.92
C GLN A 396 -17.76 25.86 7.10
N ARG A 397 -17.39 25.47 8.33
CA ARG A 397 -17.45 26.34 9.51
C ARG A 397 -16.45 27.49 9.38
N GLU A 398 -15.21 27.21 8.97
CA GLU A 398 -14.19 28.24 8.72
C GLU A 398 -14.59 29.22 7.62
N LEU A 399 -15.23 28.75 6.54
CA LEU A 399 -15.72 29.62 5.47
C LEU A 399 -16.83 30.56 5.96
N ARG A 400 -17.62 30.17 6.96
CA ARG A 400 -18.67 31.03 7.54
C ARG A 400 -18.09 32.15 8.40
N SER A 401 -16.98 31.92 9.09
CA SER A 401 -16.26 32.94 9.87
C SER A 401 -15.22 33.72 9.05
N SER A 402 -15.14 33.48 7.75
CA SER A 402 -14.16 34.12 6.87
C SER A 402 -14.49 35.58 6.55
N LEU A 403 -13.44 36.32 6.22
CA LEU A 403 -13.48 37.72 5.85
C LEU A 403 -13.46 37.87 4.32
N THR A 404 -14.16 38.89 3.83
CA THR A 404 -14.05 39.34 2.44
C THR A 404 -12.76 40.15 2.22
N VAL A 405 -12.35 40.33 0.96
CA VAL A 405 -11.22 41.20 0.58
C VAL A 405 -11.39 42.62 1.13
N CYS A 406 -12.61 43.16 1.13
CA CYS A 406 -12.90 44.49 1.65
C CYS A 406 -12.68 44.57 3.17
N GLN A 407 -13.18 43.58 3.91
CA GLN A 407 -13.02 43.52 5.36
C GLN A 407 -11.54 43.31 5.74
N ALA A 408 -10.83 42.41 5.06
CA ALA A 408 -9.41 42.19 5.29
C ALA A 408 -8.57 43.45 4.96
N ALA A 409 -8.90 44.16 3.88
CA ALA A 409 -8.28 45.44 3.52
C ALA A 409 -8.47 46.49 4.62
N GLN A 410 -9.68 46.60 5.17
CA GLN A 410 -10.00 47.54 6.25
C GLN A 410 -9.27 47.18 7.55
N LEU A 411 -9.24 45.89 7.92
CA LEU A 411 -8.58 45.42 9.15
C LEU A 411 -7.06 45.52 9.12
N LEU A 412 -6.44 45.36 7.94
CA LEU A 412 -4.99 45.51 7.76
C LEU A 412 -4.57 46.93 7.35
N GLY A 413 -5.50 47.80 6.99
CA GLY A 413 -5.21 49.17 6.55
C GLY A 413 -4.46 49.24 5.22
N ILE A 414 -4.66 48.28 4.32
CA ILE A 414 -4.02 48.22 3.00
C ILE A 414 -5.07 48.11 1.88
N GLY A 415 -4.75 48.61 0.68
CA GLY A 415 -5.69 48.56 -0.45
C GLY A 415 -6.07 47.15 -0.88
N ARG A 416 -7.29 46.98 -1.42
CA ARG A 416 -7.86 45.70 -1.87
C ARG A 416 -6.95 44.94 -2.85
N HIS A 417 -6.28 45.66 -3.76
CA HIS A 417 -5.34 45.05 -4.72
C HIS A 417 -4.17 44.36 -4.01
N ARG A 418 -3.64 44.96 -2.93
CA ARG A 418 -2.53 44.40 -2.16
C ARG A 418 -2.93 43.13 -1.42
N ILE A 419 -4.18 43.05 -0.95
CA ILE A 419 -4.72 41.81 -0.37
C ILE A 419 -4.70 40.68 -1.41
N LEU A 420 -5.09 40.96 -2.66
CA LEU A 420 -5.04 39.95 -3.74
C LEU A 420 -3.61 39.50 -4.04
N GLU A 421 -2.63 40.42 -4.03
CA GLU A 421 -1.22 40.07 -4.16
C GLU A 421 -0.73 39.22 -2.97
N MET A 422 -1.14 39.53 -1.74
CA MET A 422 -0.81 38.74 -0.56
C MET A 422 -1.40 37.32 -0.62
N ILE A 423 -2.57 37.16 -1.23
CA ILE A 423 -3.16 35.83 -1.48
C ILE A 423 -2.34 35.08 -2.54
N ALA A 424 -1.93 35.75 -3.62
CA ALA A 424 -1.14 35.14 -4.70
C ALA A 424 0.24 34.66 -4.21
N ASP A 425 0.88 35.43 -3.33
CA ASP A 425 2.20 35.11 -2.74
C ASP A 425 2.10 34.27 -1.44
N ASP A 426 0.93 33.72 -1.11
CA ASP A 426 0.66 32.87 0.06
C ASP A 426 1.01 33.50 1.43
N LEU A 427 1.01 34.85 1.52
CA LEU A 427 1.16 35.57 2.80
C LEU A 427 -0.12 35.53 3.65
N LEU A 428 -1.26 35.26 3.02
CA LEU A 428 -2.54 34.95 3.66
C LEU A 428 -2.86 33.48 3.35
N PRO A 429 -2.37 32.53 4.17
CA PRO A 429 -2.51 31.12 3.87
C PRO A 429 -3.98 30.68 3.92
N ARG A 430 -4.27 29.53 3.30
CA ARG A 430 -5.60 28.88 3.34
C ARG A 430 -6.75 29.71 2.73
N CYS A 431 -6.45 30.77 1.98
CA CYS A 431 -7.46 31.54 1.25
C CYS A 431 -8.15 30.71 0.15
N LEU A 432 -9.44 30.94 -0.04
CA LEU A 432 -10.29 30.19 -0.94
C LEU A 432 -11.13 31.09 -1.85
N ARG A 433 -11.19 30.80 -3.14
CA ARG A 433 -12.07 31.51 -4.08
C ARG A 433 -13.44 30.84 -4.14
N THR A 434 -14.46 31.52 -3.66
CA THR A 434 -15.87 31.09 -3.72
C THR A 434 -16.62 31.79 -4.85
N ALA A 435 -17.88 31.42 -5.09
CA ALA A 435 -18.77 32.14 -6.01
C ALA A 435 -19.00 33.62 -5.62
N LYS A 436 -18.92 33.95 -4.31
CA LYS A 436 -19.10 35.31 -3.79
C LYS A 436 -17.79 36.13 -3.77
N GLY A 437 -16.67 35.54 -4.19
CA GLY A 437 -15.35 36.17 -4.14
C GLY A 437 -14.37 35.42 -3.22
N TRP A 438 -13.26 36.07 -2.88
CA TRP A 438 -12.26 35.51 -1.98
C TRP A 438 -12.76 35.47 -0.53
N SER A 439 -12.61 34.29 0.07
CA SER A 439 -12.82 33.99 1.48
C SER A 439 -11.45 33.86 2.14
N ILE A 440 -11.20 34.75 3.11
CA ILE A 440 -9.92 34.86 3.82
C ILE A 440 -10.15 34.44 5.26
N PRO A 441 -9.46 33.42 5.79
CA PRO A 441 -9.62 33.01 7.19
C PRO A 441 -9.32 34.18 8.13
N SER A 442 -10.17 34.37 9.15
CA SER A 442 -9.99 35.40 10.19
C SER A 442 -8.59 35.32 10.80
N ASP A 443 -8.14 34.11 11.13
CA ASP A 443 -6.89 33.86 11.82
C ASP A 443 -5.67 34.28 10.99
N SER A 444 -5.78 34.21 9.65
CA SER A 444 -4.71 34.69 8.76
C SER A 444 -4.56 36.21 8.87
N VAL A 445 -5.66 36.95 8.97
CA VAL A 445 -5.65 38.40 9.17
C VAL A 445 -5.20 38.75 10.60
N THR A 446 -5.74 38.06 11.60
CA THR A 446 -5.37 38.25 13.01
C THR A 446 -3.89 37.95 13.24
N SER A 447 -3.30 36.96 12.56
CA SER A 447 -1.87 36.67 12.65
C SER A 447 -1.00 37.86 12.26
N TRP A 448 -1.41 38.62 11.24
CA TRP A 448 -0.74 39.84 10.83
C TRP A 448 -0.96 40.97 11.84
N GLN A 449 -2.14 41.10 12.44
CA GLN A 449 -2.39 42.09 13.50
C GLN A 449 -1.54 41.81 14.74
N VAL A 450 -1.47 40.55 15.20
CA VAL A 450 -0.61 40.12 16.30
C VAL A 450 0.86 40.36 15.97
N PHE A 451 1.28 40.03 14.74
CA PHE A 451 2.64 40.30 14.29
C PHE A 451 2.95 41.80 14.35
N VAL A 452 2.08 42.67 13.83
CA VAL A 452 2.28 44.13 13.89
C VAL A 452 2.35 44.61 15.34
N ARG A 453 1.44 44.15 16.23
CA ARG A 453 1.45 44.50 17.66
C ARG A 453 2.76 44.15 18.36
N SER A 454 3.40 43.05 17.94
CA SER A 454 4.69 42.60 18.49
C SER A 454 5.89 43.45 18.06
N LEU A 455 5.73 44.35 17.06
CA LEU A 455 6.80 45.22 16.60
C LEU A 455 7.05 46.37 17.58
N PRO A 456 8.32 46.84 17.68
CA PRO A 456 8.67 47.95 18.55
C PRO A 456 7.98 49.24 18.12
N LEU A 457 7.60 50.06 19.10
CA LEU A 457 7.13 51.42 18.89
C LEU A 457 8.31 52.30 18.46
N VAL A 458 8.18 52.94 17.29
CA VAL A 458 9.19 53.84 16.74
C VAL A 458 8.57 55.23 16.59
N GLY A 459 9.21 56.24 17.17
CA GLY A 459 8.77 57.63 17.07
C GLY A 459 8.87 58.17 15.64
N ASN A 460 7.91 59.01 15.23
CA ASN A 460 7.80 59.59 13.88
C ASN A 460 9.00 60.45 13.41
N LYS A 461 10.00 60.69 14.27
CA LYS A 461 11.16 61.57 14.02
C LYS A 461 12.50 60.91 14.34
N ILE A 462 12.63 59.60 14.12
CA ILE A 462 13.91 58.90 14.25
C ILE A 462 14.55 58.76 12.87
N ASP A 463 15.83 59.12 12.78
CA ASP A 463 16.63 59.04 11.56
C ASP A 463 16.52 57.65 10.89
N ARG A 464 16.36 57.65 9.55
CA ARG A 464 16.38 56.46 8.67
C ARG A 464 15.20 55.47 8.75
N TRP A 465 14.12 55.77 9.47
CA TRP A 465 12.88 54.98 9.37
C TRP A 465 11.94 55.55 8.31
N ILE A 466 11.51 54.70 7.36
CA ILE A 466 10.63 55.12 6.25
C ILE A 466 9.34 54.29 6.22
N THR A 467 8.27 54.89 5.72
CA THR A 467 6.98 54.19 5.56
C THR A 467 7.03 53.16 4.44
N VAL A 468 6.15 52.15 4.47
CA VAL A 468 5.98 51.18 3.36
C VAL A 468 5.74 51.88 2.02
N ARG A 469 4.99 52.99 2.01
CA ARG A 469 4.73 53.78 0.80
C ARG A 469 6.01 54.44 0.28
N GLU A 470 6.84 54.96 1.17
CA GLU A 470 8.11 55.57 0.79
C GLU A 470 9.14 54.54 0.31
N ALA A 471 9.24 53.40 1.00
CA ALA A 471 10.09 52.29 0.60
C ALA A 471 9.76 51.79 -0.82
N THR A 472 8.48 51.57 -1.11
CA THR A 472 8.04 51.13 -2.44
C THR A 472 8.16 52.21 -3.51
N ARG A 473 8.08 53.50 -3.14
CA ARG A 473 8.38 54.61 -4.07
C ARG A 473 9.86 54.68 -4.44
N ARG A 474 10.76 54.56 -3.46
CA ARG A 474 12.22 54.65 -3.67
C ARG A 474 12.80 53.41 -4.35
N PHE A 475 12.42 52.23 -3.88
CA PHE A 475 12.98 50.94 -4.33
C PHE A 475 12.08 50.18 -5.30
N GLY A 476 10.92 50.72 -5.67
CA GLY A 476 9.99 50.08 -6.60
C GLY A 476 10.57 49.86 -8.00
N LYS A 477 11.38 50.80 -8.51
CA LYS A 477 12.11 50.63 -9.79
C LYS A 477 13.10 49.46 -9.74
N SER A 478 13.61 49.15 -8.56
CA SER A 478 14.49 48.01 -8.33
C SER A 478 13.71 46.71 -8.11
N GLY A 479 12.37 46.71 -8.13
CA GLY A 479 11.53 45.53 -7.98
C GLY A 479 10.91 45.32 -6.59
N LEU A 480 11.05 46.27 -5.66
CA LEU A 480 10.42 46.16 -4.35
C LEU A 480 8.91 46.45 -4.43
N THR A 481 8.09 45.41 -4.29
CA THR A 481 6.63 45.54 -4.09
C THR A 481 6.29 45.50 -2.60
N VAL A 482 5.07 45.90 -2.26
CA VAL A 482 4.59 45.85 -0.86
C VAL A 482 4.61 44.42 -0.32
N VAL A 483 4.16 43.45 -1.12
CA VAL A 483 4.12 42.05 -0.71
C VAL A 483 5.52 41.47 -0.50
N ARG A 484 6.47 41.80 -1.39
CA ARG A 484 7.88 41.43 -1.22
C ARG A 484 8.48 42.04 0.04
N LEU A 485 8.18 43.31 0.34
CA LEU A 485 8.58 43.96 1.58
C LEU A 485 8.00 43.26 2.81
N LEU A 486 6.71 42.94 2.80
CA LEU A 486 6.05 42.20 3.88
C LEU A 486 6.66 40.82 4.11
N ARG A 487 7.07 40.13 3.03
CA ARG A 487 7.79 38.85 3.13
C ARG A 487 9.13 38.99 3.83
N LEU A 488 9.91 40.04 3.51
CA LEU A 488 11.19 40.31 4.18
C LEU A 488 11.02 40.66 5.65
N VAL A 489 9.98 41.43 5.97
CA VAL A 489 9.64 41.82 7.33
C VAL A 489 9.23 40.59 8.15
N ARG A 490 8.35 39.73 7.62
CA ARG A 490 7.94 38.48 8.28
C ARG A 490 9.13 37.52 8.45
N GLY A 491 10.04 37.48 7.48
CA GLY A 491 11.30 36.74 7.54
C GLY A 491 12.38 37.37 8.41
N ARG A 492 12.11 38.49 9.11
CA ARG A 492 13.05 39.25 9.95
C ARG A 492 14.33 39.75 9.24
N LYS A 493 14.35 39.77 7.91
CA LYS A 493 15.47 40.31 7.11
C LYS A 493 15.50 41.84 7.12
N VAL A 494 14.32 42.47 7.22
CA VAL A 494 14.16 43.91 7.31
C VAL A 494 13.59 44.25 8.69
N ARG A 495 14.27 45.16 9.40
CA ARG A 495 13.77 45.66 10.68
C ARG A 495 12.50 46.47 10.42
N ALA A 496 11.43 46.08 11.10
CA ALA A 496 10.14 46.75 11.06
C ALA A 496 9.80 47.31 12.44
N GLY A 497 9.10 48.44 12.43
CA GLY A 497 8.57 49.10 13.60
C GLY A 497 7.15 49.59 13.31
N ARG A 498 6.44 49.97 14.36
CA ARG A 498 5.10 50.55 14.25
C ARG A 498 5.04 51.91 14.91
N THR A 499 4.09 52.72 14.44
CA THR A 499 3.65 53.92 15.15
C THR A 499 2.64 53.54 16.25
N SER A 500 1.91 54.52 16.79
CA SER A 500 0.77 54.25 17.67
C SER A 500 -0.34 53.42 17.01
N SER A 501 -0.34 53.28 15.67
CA SER A 501 -1.29 52.45 14.94
C SER A 501 -0.86 50.98 14.89
N GLU A 502 -1.86 50.09 14.91
CA GLU A 502 -1.69 48.64 14.75
C GLU A 502 -1.94 48.14 13.32
N LEU A 503 -2.12 49.07 12.37
CA LEU A 503 -2.41 48.74 10.98
C LEU A 503 -1.14 48.39 10.20
N LEU A 504 -1.21 47.31 9.42
CA LEU A 504 -0.11 46.85 8.55
C LEU A 504 0.30 47.93 7.54
N GLY A 505 -0.65 48.75 7.07
CA GLY A 505 -0.39 49.86 6.16
C GLY A 505 0.47 51.00 6.73
N GLN A 506 0.57 51.10 8.07
CA GLN A 506 1.34 52.15 8.77
C GLN A 506 2.68 51.64 9.32
N LEU A 507 3.13 50.48 8.84
CA LEU A 507 4.41 49.90 9.22
C LEU A 507 5.58 50.79 8.75
N LEU A 508 6.58 50.92 9.62
CA LEU A 508 7.84 51.60 9.34
C LEU A 508 8.93 50.55 9.13
N VAL A 509 9.83 50.78 8.17
CA VAL A 509 10.98 49.93 7.89
C VAL A 509 12.26 50.72 7.95
N HIS A 510 13.33 50.10 8.43
CA HIS A 510 14.64 50.75 8.52
C HIS A 510 15.31 50.79 7.14
N GLU A 511 15.72 51.98 6.70
CA GLU A 511 16.23 52.22 5.35
C GLU A 511 17.54 51.45 5.05
N GLU A 512 18.46 51.33 6.01
CA GLU A 512 19.70 50.56 5.79
C GLU A 512 19.43 49.09 5.45
N CYS A 513 18.40 48.49 6.04
CA CYS A 513 18.04 47.10 5.75
C CYS A 513 17.59 46.94 4.29
N LEU A 514 16.96 47.97 3.71
CA LEU A 514 16.53 47.95 2.32
C LEU A 514 17.72 48.08 1.35
N TYR A 515 18.69 48.93 1.67
CA TYR A 515 19.92 49.03 0.89
C TYR A 515 20.75 47.74 0.95
N ALA A 516 20.84 47.10 2.13
CA ALA A 516 21.53 45.82 2.29
C ALA A 516 20.92 44.70 1.43
N HIS A 517 19.61 44.74 1.17
CA HIS A 517 18.90 43.73 0.38
C HIS A 517 18.59 44.19 -1.06
N ARG A 518 19.19 45.30 -1.54
CA ARG A 518 18.95 45.82 -2.88
C ARG A 518 19.23 44.81 -3.99
N GLY A 519 20.25 43.97 -3.82
CA GLY A 519 20.57 42.87 -4.74
C GLY A 519 19.40 41.89 -4.91
N GLU A 520 18.73 41.50 -3.81
CA GLU A 520 17.56 40.62 -3.86
C GLU A 520 16.39 41.28 -4.62
N PHE A 521 16.23 42.60 -4.53
CA PHE A 521 15.15 43.30 -5.24
C PHE A 521 15.39 43.26 -6.75
N GLU A 522 16.63 43.58 -7.16
CA GLU A 522 17.03 43.57 -8.56
C GLU A 522 16.95 42.15 -9.15
N ASP A 523 17.26 41.13 -8.35
CA ASP A 523 17.05 39.73 -8.73
C ASP A 523 15.58 39.43 -8.99
N TRP A 524 14.68 39.87 -8.11
CA TRP A 524 13.25 39.66 -8.30
C TRP A 524 12.69 40.44 -9.50
N GLN A 525 13.22 41.63 -9.79
CA GLN A 525 12.84 42.39 -10.97
C GLN A 525 13.34 41.72 -12.24
N ASN A 526 14.55 41.20 -12.23
CA ASN A 526 15.14 40.49 -13.37
C ASN A 526 14.49 39.12 -13.57
N ALA A 527 14.07 38.43 -12.52
CA ALA A 527 13.25 37.22 -12.65
C ALA A 527 11.89 37.54 -13.33
N ALA A 528 11.27 38.67 -12.99
CA ALA A 528 9.98 39.08 -13.55
C ALA A 528 10.05 39.69 -14.96
N THR A 529 11.14 40.38 -15.31
CA THR A 529 11.29 41.12 -16.59
C THR A 529 12.41 40.60 -17.48
N GLY A 530 13.08 39.52 -17.07
CA GLY A 530 14.28 38.98 -17.69
C GLY A 530 15.58 39.67 -17.25
N TYR A 531 16.68 38.93 -17.32
CA TYR A 531 18.02 39.39 -16.99
C TYR A 531 18.62 40.19 -18.15
N PRO A 532 19.19 41.38 -17.89
CA PRO A 532 19.94 42.10 -18.92
C PRO A 532 21.24 41.38 -19.24
N LEU A 533 21.67 41.43 -20.50
CA LEU A 533 22.81 40.62 -20.99
C LEU A 533 24.13 40.87 -20.26
N HIS A 534 24.41 42.10 -19.82
CA HIS A 534 25.65 42.41 -19.08
C HIS A 534 25.72 41.69 -17.72
N ARG A 535 24.57 41.53 -17.05
CA ARG A 535 24.47 40.82 -15.78
C ARG A 535 24.45 39.31 -16.01
N LEU A 536 23.67 38.87 -16.99
CA LEU A 536 23.62 37.47 -17.39
C LEU A 536 25.01 36.94 -17.78
N ALA A 537 25.85 37.75 -18.42
CA ALA A 537 27.21 37.36 -18.76
C ALA A 537 28.07 37.01 -17.54
N ARG A 538 27.75 37.53 -16.34
CA ARG A 538 28.46 37.24 -15.09
C ARG A 538 27.83 36.09 -14.31
N GLU A 539 26.53 35.87 -14.46
CA GLU A 539 25.74 34.99 -13.59
C GLU A 539 25.20 33.73 -14.29
N LEU A 540 25.14 33.68 -15.62
CA LEU A 540 24.58 32.55 -16.38
C LEU A 540 25.25 31.23 -15.99
N ILE A 541 26.57 31.25 -15.79
CA ILE A 541 27.37 30.08 -15.40
C ILE A 541 28.18 30.40 -14.14
N PRO A 542 27.92 29.72 -13.02
CA PRO A 542 28.64 29.95 -11.76
C PRO A 542 30.16 29.81 -11.94
N GLY A 543 30.91 30.79 -11.45
CA GLY A 543 32.37 30.77 -11.45
C GLY A 543 33.04 31.16 -12.78
N ARG A 544 32.28 31.49 -13.84
CA ARG A 544 32.85 31.94 -15.12
C ARG A 544 32.15 33.18 -15.68
N LYS A 545 32.89 34.28 -15.75
CA LYS A 545 32.45 35.51 -16.43
C LYS A 545 32.59 35.33 -17.95
N LEU A 546 31.50 35.51 -18.68
CA LEU A 546 31.44 35.55 -20.14
C LEU A 546 31.46 37.00 -20.64
N LYS A 547 31.82 37.19 -21.91
CA LYS A 547 31.65 38.49 -22.59
C LYS A 547 30.24 38.57 -23.16
N VAL A 548 29.62 39.76 -23.11
CA VAL A 548 28.28 40.01 -23.65
C VAL A 548 28.18 39.66 -25.14
N THR A 549 29.27 39.85 -25.89
CA THR A 549 29.36 39.46 -27.31
C THR A 549 29.19 37.96 -27.55
N VAL A 550 29.48 37.11 -26.56
CA VAL A 550 29.23 35.65 -26.64
C VAL A 550 27.73 35.36 -26.53
N LEU A 551 27.04 36.03 -25.60
CA LEU A 551 25.59 35.89 -25.45
C LEU A 551 24.84 36.34 -26.71
N HIS A 552 25.23 37.46 -27.31
CA HIS A 552 24.64 37.90 -28.58
C HIS A 552 24.79 36.85 -29.69
N LYS A 553 25.93 36.16 -29.75
CA LYS A 553 26.16 35.10 -30.73
C LYS A 553 25.27 33.88 -30.47
N TRP A 554 25.08 33.50 -29.21
CA TRP A 554 24.17 32.40 -28.85
C TRP A 554 22.71 32.74 -29.12
N ILE A 555 22.32 34.01 -28.93
CA ILE A 555 20.98 34.49 -29.28
C ILE A 555 20.78 34.45 -30.80
N ALA A 556 21.76 34.96 -31.58
CA ALA A 556 21.71 34.93 -33.04
C ALA A 556 21.68 33.50 -33.61
N ALA A 557 22.33 32.55 -32.92
CA ALA A 557 22.32 31.13 -33.28
C ALA A 557 21.06 30.38 -32.80
N GLY A 558 20.12 31.05 -32.12
CA GLY A 558 18.88 30.44 -31.61
C GLY A 558 19.04 29.52 -30.40
N LEU A 559 20.20 29.54 -29.74
CA LEU A 559 20.51 28.68 -28.58
C LEU A 559 20.05 29.29 -27.26
N LEU A 560 19.86 30.61 -27.24
CA LEU A 560 19.37 31.37 -26.09
C LEU A 560 18.33 32.38 -26.58
N ALA A 561 17.09 32.26 -26.14
CA ALA A 561 16.02 33.18 -26.47
C ALA A 561 16.15 34.47 -25.65
N ALA A 562 15.88 35.61 -26.30
CA ALA A 562 15.85 36.90 -25.63
C ALA A 562 14.63 37.70 -26.10
N VAL A 563 14.06 38.48 -25.19
CA VAL A 563 12.91 39.35 -25.41
C VAL A 563 13.38 40.80 -25.33
N HIS A 564 12.84 41.65 -26.20
CA HIS A 564 13.12 43.08 -26.17
C HIS A 564 12.20 43.76 -25.15
N VAL A 565 12.77 44.35 -24.10
CA VAL A 565 12.01 45.03 -23.03
C VAL A 565 12.64 46.40 -22.79
N ASN A 566 11.86 47.48 -22.97
CA ASN A 566 12.29 48.87 -22.79
C ASN A 566 13.60 49.23 -23.51
N GLY A 567 13.74 48.83 -24.78
CA GLY A 567 14.90 49.22 -25.61
C GLY A 567 16.16 48.37 -25.43
N GLY A 568 16.11 47.27 -24.66
CA GLY A 568 17.24 46.35 -24.49
C GLY A 568 16.84 44.88 -24.50
N LEU A 569 17.79 44.01 -24.87
CA LEU A 569 17.62 42.56 -24.86
C LEU A 569 17.71 42.01 -23.42
N ARG A 570 16.70 41.21 -23.05
CA ARG A 570 16.62 40.51 -21.76
C ARG A 570 16.31 39.03 -21.96
N VAL A 571 16.82 38.18 -21.07
CA VAL A 571 16.59 36.72 -21.11
C VAL A 571 15.75 36.33 -19.89
N LEU A 572 14.64 35.64 -20.09
CA LEU A 572 13.73 35.25 -19.00
C LEU A 572 14.34 34.17 -18.10
N GLN A 573 13.89 34.07 -16.85
CA GLN A 573 14.41 33.08 -15.90
C GLN A 573 14.18 31.63 -16.38
N GLU A 574 13.01 31.33 -16.94
CA GLU A 574 12.68 30.01 -17.51
C GLU A 574 13.67 29.61 -18.62
N GLU A 575 14.07 30.58 -19.42
CA GLU A 575 15.03 30.41 -20.50
C GLU A 575 16.45 30.15 -19.97
N VAL A 576 16.84 30.83 -18.90
CA VAL A 576 18.11 30.58 -18.20
C VAL A 576 18.13 29.17 -17.62
N GLU A 577 17.04 28.72 -17.02
CA GLU A 577 16.91 27.37 -16.47
C GLU A 577 16.93 26.30 -17.56
N ARG A 578 16.18 26.50 -18.65
CA ARG A 578 16.23 25.63 -19.84
C ARG A 578 17.65 25.53 -20.38
N PHE A 579 18.31 26.67 -20.60
CA PHE A 579 19.68 26.70 -21.12
C PHE A 579 20.65 25.94 -20.19
N ARG A 580 20.54 26.15 -18.87
CA ARG A 580 21.36 25.43 -17.90
C ARG A 580 21.07 23.94 -17.88
N ALA A 581 19.83 23.52 -18.02
CA ALA A 581 19.45 22.11 -18.04
C ALA A 581 19.92 21.41 -19.32
N GLU A 582 19.93 22.11 -20.44
CA GLU A 582 20.18 21.53 -21.76
C GLU A 582 21.67 21.55 -22.16
N TYR A 583 22.43 22.56 -21.73
CA TYR A 583 23.80 22.79 -22.21
C TYR A 583 24.86 22.78 -21.10
N TRP A 584 26.07 22.34 -21.45
CA TRP A 584 27.31 22.50 -20.69
C TRP A 584 28.38 23.21 -21.50
N LEU A 585 29.20 23.99 -20.81
CA LEU A 585 30.45 24.47 -21.38
C LEU A 585 31.50 23.37 -21.42
N ALA A 586 32.45 23.50 -22.34
CA ALA A 586 33.54 22.55 -22.49
C ALA A 586 34.37 22.28 -21.20
N ASP A 587 34.52 23.26 -20.30
CA ASP A 587 35.21 23.05 -19.00
C ASP A 587 34.35 22.25 -18.00
N GLU A 588 33.03 22.32 -18.11
CA GLU A 588 32.10 21.50 -17.33
C GLU A 588 32.08 20.08 -17.85
N VAL A 589 32.08 19.90 -19.18
CA VAL A 589 32.21 18.58 -19.82
C VAL A 589 33.51 17.89 -19.40
N CYS A 590 34.64 18.61 -19.43
CA CYS A 590 35.93 18.08 -18.96
C CYS A 590 35.88 17.61 -17.51
N ARG A 591 35.29 18.40 -16.60
CA ARG A 591 35.13 18.02 -15.19
C ARG A 591 34.21 16.81 -15.02
N GLN A 592 33.10 16.79 -15.75
CA GLN A 592 32.10 15.73 -15.64
C GLN A 592 32.61 14.39 -16.17
N LEU A 593 33.38 14.38 -17.26
CA LEU A 593 33.96 13.17 -17.83
C LEU A 593 35.36 12.84 -17.25
N GLN A 594 35.89 13.66 -16.35
CA GLN A 594 37.27 13.57 -15.83
C GLN A 594 38.34 13.51 -16.94
N ILE A 595 38.17 14.31 -18.00
CA ILE A 595 39.11 14.37 -19.13
C ILE A 595 39.71 15.77 -19.30
N THR A 596 40.89 15.82 -19.91
CA THR A 596 41.55 17.08 -20.26
C THR A 596 40.92 17.75 -21.49
N ARG A 597 41.19 19.05 -21.66
CA ARG A 597 40.74 19.82 -22.85
C ARG A 597 41.29 19.28 -24.17
N SER A 598 42.51 18.75 -24.18
CA SER A 598 43.11 18.12 -25.36
C SER A 598 42.37 16.84 -25.76
N THR A 599 41.99 16.02 -24.77
CA THR A 599 41.18 14.81 -24.99
C THR A 599 39.77 15.14 -25.47
N LEU A 600 39.13 16.18 -24.91
CA LEU A 600 37.82 16.63 -25.39
C LEU A 600 37.90 17.12 -26.85
N SER A 601 38.93 17.90 -27.21
CA SER A 601 39.15 18.37 -28.59
C SER A 601 39.40 17.22 -29.58
N ARG A 602 40.11 16.16 -29.15
CA ARG A 602 40.32 14.94 -29.96
C ARG A 602 39.03 14.12 -30.13
N ARG A 603 38.20 14.05 -29.09
CA ARG A 603 36.88 13.39 -29.17
C ARG A 603 35.93 14.15 -30.10
N GLU A 604 36.01 15.47 -30.11
CA GLU A 604 35.26 16.32 -31.04
C GLU A 604 35.75 16.15 -32.49
N SER A 605 37.07 16.08 -32.73
CA SER A 605 37.61 15.86 -34.09
C SER A 605 37.27 14.49 -34.68
N ASN A 606 37.16 13.48 -33.81
CA ASN A 606 36.88 12.11 -34.24
C ASN A 606 35.37 11.80 -34.21
N GLY A 607 34.51 12.82 -34.02
CA GLY A 607 33.05 12.69 -34.06
C GLY A 607 32.41 11.95 -32.88
N ARG A 608 33.17 11.62 -31.82
CA ARG A 608 32.63 10.93 -30.63
C ARG A 608 31.74 11.82 -29.76
N ILE A 609 31.90 13.14 -29.86
CA ILE A 609 31.02 14.13 -29.23
C ILE A 609 30.92 15.34 -30.15
N VAL A 610 29.72 15.87 -30.37
CA VAL A 610 29.51 17.03 -31.25
C VAL A 610 29.15 18.24 -30.40
N ALA A 611 29.85 19.36 -30.61
CA ALA A 611 29.48 20.62 -29.97
C ALA A 611 28.20 21.17 -30.63
N ALA A 612 27.19 21.45 -29.82
CA ALA A 612 25.99 22.16 -30.27
C ALA A 612 26.33 23.58 -30.77
N TYR A 613 27.40 24.17 -30.25
CA TYR A 613 27.98 25.41 -30.73
C TYR A 613 29.46 25.45 -30.40
N GLY A 614 30.36 25.66 -31.35
CA GLY A 614 31.80 25.62 -31.08
C GLY A 614 32.64 26.28 -32.16
N ARG A 615 33.95 26.44 -31.91
CA ARG A 615 34.86 27.06 -32.89
C ARG A 615 34.98 26.28 -34.20
N ARG A 616 34.71 24.98 -34.17
CA ARG A 616 34.73 24.11 -35.36
C ARG A 616 33.45 24.21 -36.19
N THR A 617 32.31 24.53 -35.56
CA THR A 617 31.02 24.69 -36.24
C THR A 617 30.69 26.14 -36.60
N HIS A 618 31.21 27.10 -35.83
CA HIS A 618 31.00 28.54 -36.05
C HIS A 618 32.31 29.32 -35.89
N ALA A 619 32.73 29.98 -36.97
CA ALA A 619 33.91 30.83 -36.97
C ALA A 619 33.78 31.96 -35.93
N GLY A 620 34.77 32.09 -35.04
CA GLY A 620 34.75 33.10 -33.98
C GLY A 620 33.81 32.79 -32.80
N ALA A 621 33.42 31.53 -32.59
CA ALA A 621 32.73 31.11 -31.37
C ALA A 621 33.58 31.42 -30.12
N GLY A 622 33.08 32.31 -29.26
CA GLY A 622 33.80 32.72 -28.06
C GLY A 622 33.88 31.61 -27.01
N ALA A 623 32.83 30.81 -26.87
CA ALA A 623 32.76 29.66 -25.98
C ALA A 623 31.96 28.52 -26.61
N SER A 624 32.40 27.28 -26.38
CA SER A 624 31.77 26.08 -26.93
C SER A 624 30.75 25.47 -25.97
N LEU A 625 29.58 25.12 -26.49
CA LEU A 625 28.45 24.47 -25.82
C LEU A 625 28.24 23.05 -26.34
N PHE A 626 27.94 22.15 -25.41
CA PHE A 626 27.62 20.75 -25.65
C PHE A 626 26.27 20.42 -24.99
N ARG A 627 25.46 19.56 -25.60
CA ARG A 627 24.21 19.11 -24.98
C ARG A 627 24.51 18.12 -23.86
N ARG A 628 23.79 18.23 -22.74
CA ARG A 628 24.01 17.36 -21.57
C ARG A 628 23.75 15.89 -21.90
N ASP A 629 22.65 15.59 -22.60
CA ASP A 629 22.29 14.23 -22.99
C ASP A 629 23.42 13.52 -23.77
N ASP A 630 24.09 14.24 -24.66
CA ASP A 630 25.20 13.70 -25.46
C ASP A 630 26.42 13.38 -24.59
N VAL A 631 26.66 14.17 -23.54
CA VAL A 631 27.76 13.94 -22.59
C VAL A 631 27.43 12.80 -21.63
N GLU A 632 26.19 12.68 -21.17
CA GLU A 632 25.77 11.61 -20.25
C GLU A 632 25.77 10.24 -20.93
N ARG A 633 25.40 10.15 -22.21
CA ARG A 633 25.54 8.91 -23.01
C ARG A 633 26.99 8.40 -23.08
N LEU A 634 27.96 9.30 -22.96
CA LEU A 634 29.39 8.97 -22.95
C LEU A 634 29.94 8.61 -21.55
N LYS A 635 29.12 8.67 -20.49
CA LYS A 635 29.48 8.16 -19.15
C LYS A 635 29.07 6.70 -18.95
N VAL A 636 28.03 6.25 -19.66
CA VAL A 636 27.44 4.91 -19.52
C VAL A 636 28.16 3.87 -20.39
N ASN A 637 28.87 4.35 -21.42
CA ASN A 637 29.83 3.57 -22.23
C ASN A 637 31.25 3.88 -21.78
#